data_AF-A0AAV4QCW3-F1
#
_entry.id   AF-A0AAV4QCW3-F1
#
_cell.length_a   1.000
_cell.length_b   1.000
_cell.length_c   1.000
_cell.angle_alpha   90.00
_cell.angle_beta   90.00
_cell.angle_gamma   90.00
#
_symmetry.space_group_name_H-M   'P 1'
#
loop_
_entity.id
_entity.type
_entity.pdbx_description
1 polymer ?
#
loop_
_entity_poly.entity_id
_entity_poly.type
_entity_poly.pdbx_seq_one_letter_code
_entity_poly.pdbx_strand_id
1 'polypeptide(L)'
;MLNGSLYADDLCHGADDVESTFNLSSDAVSILCDESFNLRKLHTNSKQLHDLWIQNGLCEENSFEKDNKLKVLGLVWNLEKDMLRVDVTSLLESFF
;
A
#
# COMPACT_ATOMS: atom_id res chain seq x y z
N MET A 1 -5.44 -9.12 13.08
CA MET A 1 -5.29 -10.43 12.40
C MET A 1 -4.46 -10.19 11.14
N LEU A 2 -3.22 -10.66 11.10
CA LEU A 2 -2.34 -10.55 9.92
C LEU A 2 -2.48 -11.74 8.93
N ASN A 3 -3.23 -12.78 9.32
CA ASN A 3 -3.47 -13.99 8.52
C ASN A 3 -4.30 -13.66 7.27
N GLY A 4 -3.63 -13.21 6.20
CA GLY A 4 -4.24 -12.84 4.92
C GLY A 4 -3.78 -11.49 4.36
N SER A 5 -3.11 -10.68 5.18
CA SER A 5 -2.61 -9.35 4.78
C SER A 5 -1.15 -9.35 4.34
N LEU A 6 -0.37 -10.35 4.75
CA LEU A 6 1.04 -10.48 4.37
C LEU A 6 1.21 -11.53 3.28
N TYR A 7 1.78 -11.14 2.14
CA TYR A 7 2.15 -12.03 1.04
C TYR A 7 3.61 -11.81 0.67
N ALA A 8 4.47 -12.78 0.99
CA ALA A 8 5.93 -12.63 0.87
C ALA A 8 6.41 -11.34 1.55
N ASP A 9 6.91 -10.36 0.78
CA ASP A 9 7.38 -9.06 1.24
C ASP A 9 6.32 -7.94 1.19
N ASP A 10 5.15 -8.20 0.61
CA ASP A 10 4.05 -7.23 0.49
C ASP A 10 3.08 -7.32 1.68
N LEU A 11 2.82 -6.19 2.34
CA LEU A 11 1.80 -6.03 3.38
C LEU A 11 0.64 -5.19 2.86
N CYS A 12 -0.53 -5.81 2.73
CA CYS A 12 -1.79 -5.19 2.31
C CYS A 12 -2.83 -5.29 3.44
N HIS A 13 -3.15 -4.17 4.06
CA HIS A 13 -4.09 -4.11 5.17
C HIS A 13 -5.02 -2.88 5.06
N GLY A 14 -6.08 -2.86 5.86
CA GLY A 14 -6.98 -1.71 6.01
C GLY A 14 -7.80 -1.83 7.30
N ALA A 15 -8.47 -0.76 7.68
CA ALA A 15 -9.44 -0.72 8.76
C ALA A 15 -10.65 0.16 8.36
N ASP A 16 -11.66 0.21 9.23
CA ASP A 16 -12.91 0.92 8.96
C ASP A 16 -12.76 2.46 8.97
N ASP A 17 -11.69 2.96 9.60
CA ASP A 17 -11.42 4.39 9.72
C ASP A 17 -9.91 4.72 9.62
N VAL A 18 -9.62 6.00 9.42
CA VAL A 18 -8.26 6.52 9.20
C VAL A 18 -7.38 6.36 10.44
N GLU A 19 -7.91 6.58 11.63
CA GLU A 19 -7.14 6.51 12.89
C GLU A 19 -6.76 5.06 13.20
N SER A 20 -7.72 4.14 13.07
CA SER A 20 -7.48 2.70 13.20
C SER A 20 -6.47 2.20 12.18
N THR A 21 -6.56 2.66 10.91
CA THR A 21 -5.59 2.27 9.88
C THR A 21 -4.21 2.84 10.16
N PHE A 22 -4.12 4.09 10.64
CA PHE A 22 -2.87 4.72 11.04
C PHE A 22 -2.18 3.96 12.18
N ASN A 23 -2.93 3.64 13.24
CA ASN A 23 -2.41 2.86 14.36
C ASN A 23 -1.90 1.50 13.88
N LEU A 24 -2.66 0.82 13.02
CA LEU A 24 -2.25 -0.47 12.47
C LEU A 24 -0.99 -0.37 11.60
N SER A 25 -0.82 0.70 10.81
CA SER A 25 0.42 0.95 10.07
C SER A 25 1.61 1.24 10.99
N SER A 26 1.40 2.04 12.04
CA SER A 26 2.45 2.35 13.02
C SER A 26 2.90 1.11 13.77
N ASP A 27 1.95 0.29 14.23
CA ASP A 27 2.23 -0.98 14.90
C ASP A 27 2.95 -1.95 13.96
N ALA A 28 2.51 -2.07 12.71
CA ALA A 28 3.16 -2.93 11.72
C ALA A 28 4.59 -2.49 11.43
N VAL A 29 4.84 -1.19 11.25
CA VAL A 29 6.19 -0.65 11.04
C VAL A 29 7.08 -0.92 12.26
N SER A 30 6.58 -0.67 13.48
CA SER A 30 7.36 -0.89 14.70
C SER A 30 7.73 -2.35 14.89
N ILE A 31 6.72 -3.25 14.87
CA ILE A 31 6.91 -4.68 15.14
C ILE A 31 7.85 -5.31 14.11
N LEU A 32 7.69 -4.95 12.83
CA LEU A 32 8.55 -5.50 11.78
C LEU A 32 9.97 -4.92 11.83
N CYS A 33 10.11 -3.63 12.15
CA CYS A 33 11.42 -3.00 12.32
C CYS A 33 12.22 -3.63 13.47
N ASP A 34 11.57 -3.96 14.59
CA ASP A 34 12.20 -4.64 15.74
C ASP A 34 12.83 -5.98 15.34
N GLU A 35 12.22 -6.67 14.37
CA GLU A 35 12.73 -7.92 13.79
C GLU A 35 13.57 -7.71 12.52
N SER A 36 14.06 -6.48 12.28
CA SER A 36 14.87 -6.06 11.12
C SER A 36 14.16 -6.09 9.75
N PHE A 37 12.84 -6.23 9.73
CA PHE A 37 12.00 -6.11 8.54
C PHE A 37 11.53 -4.66 8.35
N ASN A 38 12.30 -3.90 7.58
CA ASN A 38 11.98 -2.49 7.31
C ASN A 38 10.92 -2.37 6.21
N LEU A 39 9.68 -2.04 6.60
CA LEU A 39 8.63 -1.67 5.66
C LEU A 39 9.01 -0.38 4.93
N ARG A 40 8.80 -0.37 3.61
CA ARG A 40 9.11 0.75 2.72
C ARG A 40 8.00 0.87 1.68
N LYS A 41 7.92 2.02 1.00
CA LYS A 41 6.93 2.29 -0.05
C LYS A 41 5.49 2.10 0.44
N LEU A 42 5.16 2.71 1.58
CA LEU A 42 3.78 2.74 2.05
C LEU A 42 2.93 3.56 1.08
N HIS A 43 1.81 2.98 0.64
CA HIS A 43 0.86 3.61 -0.27
C HIS A 43 -0.56 3.48 0.27
N THR A 44 -1.39 4.49 0.00
CA THR A 44 -2.80 4.53 0.42
C THR A 44 -3.64 5.29 -0.59
N ASN A 45 -4.92 4.92 -0.70
CA ASN A 45 -5.94 5.66 -1.44
C ASN A 45 -6.48 6.87 -0.66
N SER A 46 -6.17 6.98 0.63
CA SER A 46 -6.65 8.06 1.50
C SER A 46 -5.58 9.14 1.66
N LYS A 47 -5.87 10.33 1.12
CA LYS A 47 -5.00 11.51 1.31
C LYS A 47 -4.82 11.86 2.79
N GLN A 48 -5.89 11.77 3.57
CA GLN A 48 -5.84 12.05 5.00
C GLN A 48 -4.88 11.09 5.73
N LEU A 49 -4.90 9.80 5.38
CA LEU A 49 -4.00 8.82 5.96
C LEU A 49 -2.54 9.06 5.52
N HIS A 50 -2.33 9.41 4.25
CA HIS A 50 -1.01 9.75 3.72
C HIS A 50 -0.38 10.94 4.44
N ASP A 51 -1.15 12.02 4.65
CA ASP A 51 -0.72 13.20 5.39
C ASP A 51 -0.35 12.84 6.84
N LEU A 52 -1.12 11.95 7.49
CA LEU A 52 -0.80 11.45 8.84
C LEU A 52 0.48 10.61 8.88
N TRP A 53 0.72 9.76 7.88
CA TRP A 53 1.97 9.00 7.79
C TRP A 53 3.18 9.92 7.65
N ILE A 54 3.10 10.98 6.83
CA ILE A 54 4.19 11.96 6.68
C ILE A 54 4.44 12.69 8.00
N GLN A 55 3.38 13.20 8.64
CA GLN A 55 3.49 13.95 9.89
C GLN A 55 4.15 13.14 11.02
N ASN A 56 3.97 11.82 11.01
CA ASN A 56 4.53 10.91 12.00
C ASN A 56 5.80 10.18 11.54
N GLY A 57 6.34 10.52 10.35
CA GLY A 57 7.60 9.96 9.86
C GLY A 57 7.53 8.51 9.38
N LEU A 58 6.32 7.98 9.12
CA LEU A 58 6.14 6.63 8.55
C LEU A 58 6.44 6.60 7.04
N CYS A 59 6.27 7.72 6.33
CA CYS A 59 6.49 7.80 4.89
C CYS A 59 7.09 9.15 4.46
N GLU A 60 7.78 9.16 3.33
CA GLU A 60 8.35 10.39 2.75
C GLU A 60 7.30 11.20 1.98
N GLU A 61 7.46 12.52 1.90
CA GLU A 61 6.52 13.42 1.19
C GLU A 61 6.30 13.05 -0.30
N ASN A 62 7.33 12.51 -0.95
CA ASN A 62 7.30 12.17 -2.38
C ASN A 62 6.73 10.78 -2.69
N SER A 63 6.23 10.05 -1.70
CA SER A 63 5.72 8.68 -1.84
C SER A 63 4.36 8.57 -2.53
N PHE A 64 3.64 9.69 -2.71
CA PHE A 64 2.37 9.67 -3.44
C PHE A 64 2.64 9.58 -4.94
N GLU A 65 2.35 8.42 -5.54
CA GLU A 65 2.55 8.22 -6.97
C GLU A 65 1.71 9.20 -7.79
N LYS A 66 2.37 10.02 -8.62
CA LYS A 66 1.71 11.03 -9.47
C LYS A 66 0.73 10.45 -10.48
N ASP A 67 0.92 9.19 -10.88
CA ASP A 67 0.06 8.50 -11.85
C ASP A 67 -1.15 7.79 -11.21
N ASN A 68 -1.32 7.87 -9.88
CA ASN A 68 -2.41 7.24 -9.10
C ASN A 68 -2.61 5.74 -9.43
N LYS A 69 -1.57 5.05 -9.92
CA LYS A 69 -1.61 3.67 -10.40
C LYS A 69 -0.42 2.88 -9.87
N LEU A 70 -0.68 2.06 -8.87
CA LEU A 70 0.33 1.22 -8.23
C LEU A 70 0.19 -0.23 -8.71
N LYS A 71 1.31 -0.93 -8.92
CA LYS A 71 1.29 -2.40 -9.08
C LYS A 71 1.33 -3.06 -7.71
N VAL A 72 0.31 -3.86 -7.38
CA VAL A 72 0.18 -4.58 -6.11
C VAL A 72 -0.19 -6.03 -6.40
N LEU A 73 0.62 -6.99 -5.94
CA LEU A 73 0.37 -8.44 -6.11
C LEU A 73 0.08 -8.87 -7.57
N GLY A 74 0.73 -8.22 -8.55
CA GLY A 74 0.50 -8.47 -9.97
C GLY A 74 -0.77 -7.81 -10.57
N LEU A 75 -1.54 -7.08 -9.76
CA LEU A 75 -2.67 -6.27 -10.17
C LEU A 75 -2.28 -4.80 -10.30
N VAL A 76 -3.09 -4.03 -11.01
CA VAL A 76 -2.98 -2.57 -11.08
C VAL A 76 -4.05 -1.95 -10.17
N TRP A 77 -3.62 -1.27 -9.12
CA TRP A 77 -4.48 -0.54 -8.21
C TRP A 77 -4.57 0.93 -8.62
N ASN A 78 -5.78 1.40 -8.91
CA ASN A 78 -6.07 2.82 -9.08
C ASN A 78 -6.43 3.44 -7.73
N LEU A 79 -5.54 4.25 -7.18
CA LEU A 79 -5.68 4.85 -5.85
C LEU A 79 -6.85 5.84 -5.78
N GLU A 80 -7.07 6.61 -6.85
CA GLU A 80 -8.11 7.64 -6.88
C GLU A 80 -9.53 7.06 -6.85
N LYS A 81 -9.75 5.97 -7.58
CA LYS A 81 -11.06 5.31 -7.70
C LYS A 81 -11.23 4.11 -6.79
N ASP A 82 -10.19 3.77 -6.04
CA ASP A 82 -10.11 2.59 -5.20
C ASP A 82 -10.51 1.29 -5.94
N MET A 83 -9.86 1.03 -7.08
CA MET A 83 -10.18 -0.12 -7.93
C MET A 83 -8.94 -0.93 -8.31
N LEU A 84 -9.03 -2.24 -8.14
CA LEU A 84 -8.05 -3.20 -8.65
C LEU A 84 -8.43 -3.66 -10.06
N ARG A 85 -7.43 -3.79 -10.93
CA ARG A 85 -7.59 -4.22 -12.32
C ARG A 85 -6.51 -5.24 -12.69
N VAL A 86 -6.88 -6.19 -13.54
CA VAL A 86 -5.92 -7.09 -14.21
C VAL A 86 -5.51 -6.43 -15.51
N ASP A 87 -4.20 -6.26 -15.71
CA ASP A 87 -3.66 -5.81 -16.99
C ASP A 87 -3.44 -7.01 -17.92
N VAL A 88 -4.27 -7.10 -18.96
CA VAL A 88 -4.22 -8.19 -19.97
C VAL A 88 -3.54 -7.74 -21.26
N THR A 89 -2.98 -6.52 -21.32
CA THR A 89 -2.39 -5.96 -22.55
C THR A 89 -1.29 -6.87 -23.09
N SER A 90 -0.38 -7.32 -22.22
CA SER A 90 0.69 -8.25 -22.61
C SER A 90 0.19 -9.62 -23.07
N LEU A 91 -0.99 -10.07 -22.61
CA LEU A 91 -1.60 -11.29 -23.13
C LEU A 91 -2.13 -11.05 -24.54
N LEU A 92 -2.82 -9.94 -24.78
CA LEU A 92 -3.36 -9.59 -26.10
C LEU A 92 -2.27 -9.40 -27.14
N GLU A 93 -1.14 -8.77 -26.77
CA GLU A 93 0.02 -8.59 -27.65
C GLU A 93 0.72 -9.90 -28.01
N SER A 94 0.56 -10.96 -27.19
CA SER A 94 1.14 -12.27 -27.50
C SER A 94 0.36 -13.08 -28.56
N PHE A 95 -0.83 -12.60 -28.95
CA PHE A 95 -1.68 -13.22 -29.98
C PHE A 95 -1.57 -12.57 -31.36
N PHE A 96 -0.75 -11.52 -31.51
CA PHE A 96 -0.47 -10.82 -32.77
C PHE A 96 1.02 -10.85 -33.10
#